data_AF-A0A845WTQ5-F1
#
_entry.id   AF-A0A845WTQ5-F1
#
_cell.length_a   1.000
_cell.length_b   1.000
_cell.length_c   1.000
_cell.angle_alpha   90.00
_cell.angle_beta   90.00
_cell.angle_gamma   90.00
#
_symmetry.space_group_name_H-M   'P 1'
#
loop_
_entity.id
_entity.type
_entity.pdbx_description
1 polymer ?
#
loop_
_entity_poly.entity_id
_entity_poly.type
_entity_poly.pdbx_seq_one_letter_code
_entity_poly.pdbx_strand_id
1 'polypeptide(L)' 'LKDRIHSCPHCGYVADRDVNAAINILNLAVGHPVTSKAYRVTEGIPGVGKKPTL' A
#
# COMPACT_ATOMS: atom_id res chain seq x y z
N LEU A 1 17.27 11.41 7.95
CA LEU A 1 16.45 11.35 6.73
C LEU A 1 16.88 10.10 5.95
N LYS A 2 16.26 8.94 6.22
CA LYS A 2 16.65 7.66 5.58
C LYS A 2 15.89 7.46 4.26
N ASP A 3 16.60 6.97 3.26
CA ASP A 3 16.18 6.53 1.91
C ASP A 3 14.82 7.01 1.40
N ARG A 4 14.84 7.97 0.48
CA ARG A 4 13.67 8.48 -0.26
C ARG A 4 13.18 7.51 -1.34
N ILE A 5 14.02 6.56 -1.74
CA ILE A 5 13.77 5.65 -2.86
C ILE A 5 13.17 4.33 -2.35
N HIS A 6 12.03 3.95 -2.91
CA HIS A 6 11.44 2.62 -2.85
C HIS A 6 11.89 1.81 -4.07
N SER A 7 12.62 0.71 -3.84
CA SER A 7 12.88 -0.31 -4.88
C SER A 7 12.13 -1.59 -4.53
N CYS A 8 11.16 -1.97 -5.35
CA CYS A 8 10.42 -3.21 -5.18
C CYS A 8 11.24 -4.40 -5.72
N PRO A 9 11.59 -5.40 -4.88
CA PRO A 9 12.39 -6.55 -5.32
C PRO A 9 11.59 -7.56 -6.17
N HIS A 10 10.27 -7.39 -6.27
CA HIS A 10 9.39 -8.35 -6.94
C HIS A 10 9.05 -7.95 -8.39
N CYS A 11 8.89 -6.65 -8.64
CA CYS A 11 8.55 -6.14 -9.97
C CYS A 11 9.60 -5.17 -10.54
N GLY A 12 10.67 -4.87 -9.80
CA GLY A 12 11.71 -3.94 -10.24
C GLY A 12 11.30 -2.46 -10.23
N TYR A 13 10.14 -2.13 -9.67
CA TYR A 13 9.66 -0.75 -9.59
C TYR A 13 10.52 0.09 -8.65
N VAL A 14 11.10 1.18 -9.16
CA VAL A 14 11.95 2.11 -8.39
C VAL A 14 11.39 3.53 -8.48
N ALA A 15 10.94 4.09 -7.35
CA ALA A 15 10.41 5.45 -7.29
C ALA A 15 10.55 6.03 -5.88
N ASP A 16 10.23 7.30 -5.70
CA ASP A 16 10.15 7.88 -4.36
C ASP A 16 9.03 7.21 -3.53
N ARG A 17 9.23 7.07 -2.21
CA ARG A 17 8.24 6.48 -1.30
C ARG A 17 6.90 7.22 -1.31
N ASP A 18 6.90 8.54 -1.44
CA ASP A 18 5.70 9.36 -1.47
C ASP A 18 4.95 9.17 -2.80
N VAL A 19 5.68 9.01 -3.90
CA VAL A 19 5.10 8.64 -5.21
C VAL A 19 4.47 7.24 -5.16
N ASN A 20 5.17 6.26 -4.58
CA ASN A 20 4.62 4.92 -4.38
C ASN A 20 3.37 4.93 -3.49
N ALA A 21 3.34 5.77 -2.45
CA ALA A 21 2.18 5.94 -1.59
C ALA A 21 0.99 6.53 -2.36
N ALA A 22 1.20 7.58 -3.17
CA ALA A 22 0.17 8.19 -3.99
C ALA A 22 -0.46 7.20 -4.98
N ILE A 23 0.36 6.36 -5.62
CA ILE A 23 -0.11 5.29 -6.53
C ILE A 23 -0.98 4.28 -5.78
N ASN A 24 -0.57 3.87 -4.57
CA ASN A 24 -1.37 2.95 -3.77
C ASN A 24 -2.72 3.56 -3.38
N ILE A 25 -2.77 4.84 -3.01
CA ILE A 25 -4.01 5.54 -2.68
C ILE A 25 -4.93 5.64 -3.90
N LEU A 26 -4.39 6.00 -5.08
CA LEU A 26 -5.14 6.05 -6.32
C LEU A 26 -5.73 4.67 -6.66
N ASN A 27 -4.90 3.62 -6.62
CA ASN A 27 -5.34 2.26 -6.90
C ASN A 27 -6.47 1.82 -5.97
N LEU A 28 -6.39 2.13 -4.67
CA LEU A 28 -7.48 1.88 -3.72
C LEU A 28 -8.76 2.63 -4.12
N ALA A 29 -8.65 3.91 -4.50
CA ALA A 29 -9.81 4.73 -4.88
C ALA A 29 -10.52 4.24 -6.15
N VAL A 30 -9.78 3.60 -7.08
CA VAL A 30 -10.35 3.02 -8.32
C VAL A 30 -10.66 1.53 -8.19
N GLY A 31 -10.57 0.95 -6.98
CA GLY A 31 -10.92 -0.45 -6.71
C GLY A 31 -9.86 -1.48 -7.11
N HIS A 32 -8.63 -1.07 -7.38
CA HIS A 32 -7.52 -1.97 -7.65
C HIS A 32 -6.90 -2.51 -6.35
N PRO A 33 -6.61 -3.82 -6.28
CA PRO A 33 -5.92 -4.40 -5.14
C PRO A 33 -4.48 -3.89 -5.06
N VAL A 34 -4.06 -3.45 -3.88
CA VAL A 34 -2.66 -3.06 -3.64
C VAL A 34 -2.04 -3.96 -2.59
N THR A 35 -0.78 -4.35 -2.71
CA THR A 35 -0.15 -5.25 -1.71
C THR A 35 0.34 -4.52 -0.45
N SER A 36 -0.11 -3.29 -0.23
CA SER A 36 0.25 -2.51 0.95
C SER A 36 -0.29 -3.19 2.23
N LYS A 37 0.44 -3.06 3.35
CA LYS A 37 -0.04 -3.56 4.66
C LYS A 37 -1.42 -2.99 5.03
N ALA A 38 -1.81 -1.84 4.46
CA ALA A 38 -3.12 -1.24 4.66
C ALA A 38 -4.26 -1.94 3.89
N TYR A 39 -3.97 -2.63 2.78
CA TYR A 39 -4.98 -3.34 1.98
C TYR A 39 -5.36 -4.71 2.53
N ARG A 40 -4.54 -5.32 3.40
CA ARG A 40 -4.80 -6.66 3.97
C ARG A 40 -5.91 -6.68 5.03
N VAL A 41 -7.02 -5.99 4.80
CA VAL A 41 -8.25 -6.06 5.60
C VAL A 41 -9.37 -6.65 4.74
N THR A 42 -9.19 -7.90 4.29
CA THR A 42 -10.30 -8.68 3.71
C THR A 42 -10.55 -9.99 4.44
N GLU A 43 -9.68 -10.40 5.36
CA GLU A 43 -9.91 -11.55 6.24
C GLU A 43 -9.80 -11.09 7.69
N GLY A 44 -10.88 -11.23 8.45
CA GLY A 44 -10.94 -10.80 9.85
C GLY A 44 -9.95 -11.58 10.71
N ILE A 45 -8.79 -10.99 10.97
CA ILE A 45 -7.85 -11.49 11.99
C ILE A 45 -8.40 -11.06 13.37
N PRO A 46 -8.66 -11.99 14.30
CA PRO A 46 -9.09 -11.65 15.66
C PRO A 46 -8.10 -10.66 16.31
N GLY A 47 -8.58 -9.52 16.79
CA GLY A 47 -7.77 -8.50 17.47
C GLY A 47 -7.17 -7.38 16.60
N VAL A 48 -7.38 -7.41 15.27
CA VAL A 48 -7.00 -6.29 14.39
C VAL A 48 -8.22 -5.42 14.10
N GLY A 49 -8.22 -4.20 14.64
CA GLY A 49 -9.26 -3.21 14.34
C GLY A 49 -9.34 -2.97 12.83
N LYS A 50 -10.53 -3.16 12.24
CA LYS A 50 -10.78 -2.86 10.83
C LYS A 50 -10.51 -1.38 10.63
N LYS A 51 -9.53 -1.03 9.77
CA LYS A 51 -9.42 0.35 9.31
C LYS A 51 -10.61 0.61 8.38
N PRO A 52 -11.38 1.69 8.59
CA PRO A 52 -12.41 2.07 7.65
C PRO A 52 -11.75 2.34 6.30
N THR A 53 -12.11 1.56 5.29
CA THR A 53 -12.00 1.98 3.90
C THR A 53 -12.94 3.16 3.71
N LEU A 54 -12.42 4.24 3.11
CA LEU A 54 -13.21 5.38 2.67
C LEU A 54 -14.26 4.94 1.63
#